data_AF-L1IFS6-F1
#
_entry.id   AF-L1IFS6-F1
#
_cell.length_a   1.000
_cell.length_b   1.000
_cell.length_c   1.000
_cell.angle_alpha   90.00
_cell.angle_beta   90.00
_cell.angle_gamma   90.00
#
_symmetry.space_group_name_H-M   'P 1'
#
loop_
_entity.id
_entity.type
_entity.pdbx_description
1 polymer ?
#
loop_
_entity_poly.entity_id
_entity_poly.type
_entity_poly.pdbx_seq_one_letter_code
_entity_poly.pdbx_strand_id
1 'polypeptide(L)'
;MSMRFASAQERTWWSQSEDFWNIPHDQSYKTSSVKNAEALADESEKSSPAASNDSLHMTIEASPKRKTRNIHLDANTEFVVLAKLLLPPWERVLWKKQPYEDNYVDRTFLESLVTNANFHAYDAWQITKDSVVVSQHLAGTVLFLGIAYLTNYRSLDLSYMLALDIVLGAAGCMAMLLAWLSHNGKTELRDLSFPASMLFHVGGLTWDNIILLVPLYGRATFLFIVALCILSPILRTLTLTISDDTVAVMAITFLSVNLLCHDYRWVNGRSSAFGGSVSLNAAMFVSVILASRASSNLHVALLMCCAVEVFALAPRVYRQVKLSSEVAHGIVTSCLVLISLALLFHISPLLGTIFGFFVFFITWICPLTFLYIQRYKNKINGPWDEAVPIRRNDRI
;
A
#
# COMPACT_ATOMS: atom_id res chain seq x y z
N MET A 1 -5.66 -39.27 -0.18
CA MET A 1 -4.35 -39.03 -0.81
C MET A 1 -4.67 -38.50 -2.20
N SER A 2 -4.53 -37.23 -2.58
CA SER A 2 -3.67 -36.12 -2.18
C SER A 2 -4.47 -34.84 -1.85
N MET A 3 -3.73 -33.80 -1.45
CA MET A 3 -4.11 -32.67 -0.60
C MET A 3 -4.91 -31.56 -1.30
N ARG A 4 -5.91 -31.03 -0.59
CA ARG A 4 -6.42 -29.66 -0.77
C ARG A 4 -5.95 -28.82 0.43
N PHE A 5 -4.91 -28.01 0.24
CA PHE A 5 -4.55 -26.93 1.16
C PHE A 5 -4.15 -25.71 0.32
N ALA A 6 -5.14 -24.92 -0.09
CA ALA A 6 -4.95 -23.52 -0.40
C ALA A 6 -5.32 -22.74 0.87
N SER A 7 -4.33 -22.10 1.47
CA SER A 7 -4.49 -21.35 2.71
C SER A 7 -5.40 -20.13 2.48
N ALA A 8 -6.11 -19.68 3.52
CA ALA A 8 -7.01 -18.52 3.46
C ALA A 8 -6.33 -17.23 2.96
N GLN A 9 -4.99 -17.20 2.96
CA GLN A 9 -4.16 -16.12 2.49
C GLN A 9 -4.10 -16.04 0.96
N GLU A 10 -4.21 -17.13 0.20
CA GLU A 10 -4.25 -17.03 -1.27
C GLU A 10 -5.58 -16.43 -1.77
N ARG A 11 -6.69 -16.68 -1.08
CA ARG A 11 -8.02 -16.17 -1.46
C ARG A 11 -8.15 -14.65 -1.34
N THR A 12 -7.38 -14.00 -0.48
CA THR A 12 -7.42 -12.53 -0.32
C THR A 12 -6.60 -11.78 -1.37
N TRP A 13 -5.54 -12.40 -1.90
CA TRP A 13 -4.76 -11.81 -3.00
C TRP A 13 -5.58 -11.69 -4.28
N TRP A 14 -6.40 -12.70 -4.60
CA TRP A 14 -7.28 -12.68 -5.77
C TRP A 14 -8.49 -11.74 -5.61
N SER A 15 -8.97 -11.48 -4.39
CA SER A 15 -10.10 -10.56 -4.19
C SER A 15 -9.70 -9.09 -4.24
N GLN A 16 -8.46 -8.73 -3.84
CA GLN A 16 -7.98 -7.35 -3.92
C GLN A 16 -7.61 -6.91 -5.34
N SER A 17 -7.32 -7.85 -6.25
CA SER A 17 -7.16 -7.53 -7.67
C SER A 17 -8.48 -7.20 -8.37
N GLU A 18 -9.62 -7.68 -7.87
CA GLU A 18 -10.93 -7.45 -8.50
C GLU A 18 -11.44 -6.01 -8.32
N ASP A 19 -11.19 -5.37 -7.17
CA ASP A 19 -11.62 -3.98 -6.93
C ASP A 19 -10.79 -2.94 -7.70
N PHE A 20 -9.61 -3.31 -8.17
CA PHE A 20 -8.73 -2.43 -8.97
C PHE A 20 -9.26 -2.18 -10.39
N TRP A 21 -10.21 -3.00 -10.88
CA TRP A 21 -10.74 -2.93 -12.25
C TRP A 21 -12.11 -2.25 -12.37
N ASN A 22 -12.73 -1.80 -11.28
CA ASN A 22 -14.02 -1.09 -11.33
C ASN A 22 -13.83 0.41 -11.62
N ILE A 23 -13.67 0.75 -12.90
CA ILE A 23 -13.73 2.12 -13.42
C ILE A 23 -15.17 2.38 -13.91
N PRO A 24 -15.83 3.51 -13.56
CA PRO A 24 -17.13 3.85 -14.14
C PRO A 24 -17.01 4.06 -15.66
N HIS A 25 -17.81 3.34 -16.44
CA HIS A 25 -17.88 3.53 -17.89
C HIS A 25 -18.52 4.89 -18.23
N ASP A 26 -17.74 5.87 -18.68
CA ASP A 26 -18.27 6.99 -19.46
C ASP A 26 -18.42 6.55 -20.93
N GLN A 27 -19.66 6.43 -21.40
CA GLN A 27 -19.98 6.08 -22.78
C GLN A 27 -19.86 7.27 -23.76
N SER A 28 -19.37 8.43 -23.31
CA SER A 28 -19.30 9.66 -24.11
C SER A 28 -18.38 9.59 -25.35
N TYR A 29 -17.45 8.63 -25.43
CA TYR A 29 -16.50 8.55 -26.55
C TYR A 29 -17.05 7.88 -27.83
N LYS A 30 -18.11 7.06 -27.75
CA LYS A 30 -18.66 6.36 -28.92
C LYS A 30 -19.65 7.20 -29.73
N THR A 31 -20.28 8.21 -29.14
CA THR A 31 -21.35 9.00 -29.78
C THR A 31 -20.86 10.21 -30.55
N SER A 32 -19.64 10.70 -30.28
CA SER A 32 -19.05 11.86 -30.99
C SER A 32 -18.38 11.49 -32.32
N SER A 33 -17.81 10.28 -32.43
CA SER A 33 -17.20 9.79 -33.67
C SER A 33 -18.21 9.50 -34.78
N VAL A 34 -19.43 9.09 -34.43
CA VAL A 34 -20.47 8.71 -35.40
C VAL A 34 -21.17 9.95 -35.98
N LYS A 35 -21.43 10.96 -35.14
CA LYS A 35 -22.05 12.22 -35.59
C LYS A 35 -21.17 13.05 -36.55
N ASN A 36 -19.84 13.00 -36.38
CA ASN A 36 -18.92 13.72 -37.26
C ASN A 36 -18.72 13.02 -38.62
N ALA A 37 -18.91 11.69 -38.68
CA ALA A 37 -18.83 10.94 -39.93
C ALA A 37 -20.10 11.08 -40.78
N GLU A 38 -21.28 11.16 -40.14
CA GLU A 38 -22.54 11.43 -40.84
C GLU A 38 -22.62 12.87 -41.39
N ALA A 39 -22.07 13.86 -40.68
CA ALA A 39 -22.05 15.25 -41.15
C ALA A 39 -21.11 15.49 -42.35
N LEU A 40 -20.04 14.70 -42.49
CA LEU A 40 -19.09 14.81 -43.62
C LEU A 40 -19.55 14.06 -44.88
N ALA A 41 -20.43 13.06 -44.74
CA ALA A 41 -21.02 12.36 -45.88
C ALA A 41 -22.10 13.22 -46.57
N ASP A 42 -22.88 13.97 -45.79
CA ASP A 42 -24.01 14.79 -46.27
C ASP A 42 -23.58 16.08 -47.01
N GLU A 43 -22.35 16.58 -46.77
CA GLU A 43 -21.78 17.73 -47.50
C GLU A 43 -21.17 17.35 -48.87
N SER A 44 -20.81 16.08 -49.08
CA SER A 44 -20.19 15.64 -50.35
C SER A 44 -21.19 15.41 -51.48
N GLU A 45 -22.49 15.31 -51.17
CA GLU A 45 -23.54 15.00 -52.15
C GLU A 45 -24.19 16.25 -52.79
N LYS A 46 -23.75 17.46 -52.42
CA LYS A 46 -24.42 18.73 -52.84
C LYS A 46 -23.63 19.69 -53.73
N SER A 47 -22.48 19.30 -54.30
CA SER A 47 -21.77 20.17 -55.25
C SER A 47 -21.25 19.45 -56.50
N SER A 48 -22.05 19.50 -57.57
CA SER A 48 -21.56 19.41 -58.95
C SER A 48 -21.96 20.67 -59.70
N PRO A 49 -21.04 21.27 -60.47
CA PRO A 49 -21.41 21.75 -61.79
C PRO A 49 -20.42 21.33 -62.89
N ALA A 50 -20.91 21.51 -64.12
CA ALA A 50 -20.50 20.92 -65.38
C ALA A 50 -19.20 21.45 -66.05
N ALA A 51 -18.67 20.58 -66.92
CA ALA A 51 -18.06 20.81 -68.24
C ALA A 51 -16.67 21.47 -68.38
N SER A 52 -15.74 20.78 -69.05
CA SER A 52 -15.33 21.08 -70.45
C SER A 52 -14.22 20.13 -70.92
N ASN A 53 -14.30 19.72 -72.19
CA ASN A 53 -13.26 19.00 -72.91
C ASN A 53 -12.10 19.95 -73.20
N ASP A 54 -10.86 19.48 -73.04
CA ASP A 54 -9.85 19.61 -74.09
C ASP A 54 -8.64 18.70 -73.84
N SER A 55 -8.16 18.13 -74.93
CA SER A 55 -7.15 17.10 -75.06
C SER A 55 -5.74 17.67 -75.15
N LEU A 56 -4.76 17.02 -74.51
CA LEU A 56 -3.35 17.13 -74.91
C LEU A 56 -2.63 15.78 -74.66
N HIS A 57 -2.16 15.20 -75.77
CA HIS A 57 -1.32 14.01 -75.83
C HIS A 57 0.06 14.25 -75.20
N MET A 58 0.59 13.25 -74.49
CA MET A 58 2.03 12.98 -74.51
C MET A 58 2.35 11.49 -74.38
N THR A 59 3.17 11.05 -75.31
CA THR A 59 3.66 9.71 -75.62
C THR A 59 4.39 9.01 -74.46
N ILE A 60 4.06 7.72 -74.25
CA ILE A 60 4.80 6.81 -73.36
C ILE A 60 5.88 6.09 -74.19
N GLU A 61 7.15 6.44 -73.95
CA GLU A 61 8.29 5.60 -74.34
C GLU A 61 8.47 4.46 -73.34
N ALA A 62 8.70 3.26 -73.86
CA ALA A 62 8.84 2.02 -73.11
C ALA A 62 10.20 1.92 -72.40
N SER A 63 10.18 1.46 -71.14
CA SER A 63 11.35 1.03 -70.36
C SER A 63 11.22 -0.45 -69.95
N PRO A 64 12.33 -1.14 -69.64
CA PRO A 64 12.62 -2.48 -70.16
C PRO A 64 11.88 -3.62 -69.45
N LYS A 65 11.60 -4.67 -70.24
CA LYS A 65 11.02 -5.96 -69.83
C LYS A 65 11.73 -6.54 -68.60
N ARG A 66 11.12 -6.41 -67.42
CA ARG A 66 11.47 -7.21 -66.24
C ARG A 66 11.00 -8.63 -66.51
N LYS A 67 11.96 -9.53 -66.71
CA LYS A 67 11.76 -10.97 -66.95
C LYS A 67 10.90 -11.53 -65.80
N THR A 68 9.61 -11.75 -66.06
CA THR A 68 8.71 -12.47 -65.16
C THR A 68 9.26 -13.89 -65.03
N ARG A 69 9.88 -14.20 -63.89
CA ARG A 69 9.99 -15.59 -63.46
C ARG A 69 8.57 -16.01 -63.13
N ASN A 70 7.94 -16.74 -64.03
CA ASN A 70 6.73 -17.49 -63.73
C ASN A 70 7.11 -18.52 -62.67
N ILE A 71 6.81 -18.21 -61.42
CA ILE A 71 6.82 -19.19 -60.36
C ILE A 71 5.57 -20.04 -60.65
N HIS A 72 5.75 -21.23 -61.20
CA HIS A 72 4.69 -22.24 -61.19
C HIS A 72 4.45 -22.57 -59.71
N LEU A 73 3.42 -21.98 -59.11
CA LEU A 73 2.88 -22.49 -57.85
C LEU A 73 2.09 -23.75 -58.19
N ASP A 74 2.41 -24.86 -57.52
CA ASP A 74 1.64 -26.10 -57.65
C ASP A 74 0.18 -25.83 -57.27
N ALA A 75 -0.76 -26.57 -57.87
CA ALA A 75 -2.19 -26.47 -57.57
C ALA A 75 -2.51 -26.63 -56.07
N ASN A 76 -1.67 -27.37 -55.34
CA ASN A 76 -1.74 -27.48 -53.87
C ASN A 76 -1.38 -26.16 -53.17
N THR A 77 -0.45 -25.38 -53.71
CA THR A 77 -0.07 -24.08 -53.14
C THR A 77 -1.16 -23.03 -53.39
N GLU A 78 -1.80 -23.04 -54.57
CA GLU A 78 -2.96 -22.17 -54.85
C GLU A 78 -4.14 -22.49 -53.91
N PHE A 79 -4.42 -23.77 -53.66
CA PHE A 79 -5.46 -24.19 -52.71
C PHE A 79 -5.17 -23.74 -51.28
N VAL A 80 -3.92 -23.83 -50.83
CA VAL A 80 -3.51 -23.37 -49.50
C VAL A 80 -3.62 -21.84 -49.37
N VAL A 81 -3.30 -21.10 -50.42
CA VAL A 81 -3.45 -19.63 -50.44
C VAL A 81 -4.93 -19.22 -50.43
N LEU A 82 -5.77 -19.88 -51.23
CA LEU A 82 -7.23 -19.68 -51.23
C LEU A 82 -7.88 -20.07 -49.89
N ALA A 83 -7.44 -21.17 -49.29
CA ALA A 83 -7.91 -21.59 -47.97
C ALA A 83 -7.54 -20.60 -46.87
N LYS A 84 -6.34 -19.98 -46.94
CA LYS A 84 -5.95 -18.90 -46.02
C LYS A 84 -6.77 -17.63 -46.17
N LEU A 85 -7.29 -17.34 -47.38
CA LEU A 85 -8.18 -16.20 -47.64
C LEU A 85 -9.61 -16.42 -47.14
N LEU A 86 -10.01 -17.68 -46.92
CA LEU A 86 -11.33 -18.06 -46.38
C LEU A 86 -11.37 -18.11 -44.84
N LEU A 87 -10.22 -18.00 -44.17
CA LEU A 87 -10.17 -17.98 -42.71
C LEU A 87 -10.73 -16.65 -42.18
N PRO A 88 -11.47 -16.67 -41.06
CA PRO A 88 -11.88 -15.44 -40.39
C PRO A 88 -10.63 -14.65 -39.98
N PRO A 89 -10.64 -13.31 -40.06
CA PRO A 89 -9.50 -12.49 -39.69
C PRO A 89 -9.10 -12.78 -38.24
N TRP A 90 -7.79 -12.85 -38.02
CA TRP A 90 -7.23 -13.08 -36.70
C TRP A 90 -7.63 -11.99 -35.70
N GLU A 91 -8.00 -12.38 -34.48
CA GLU A 91 -8.45 -11.50 -33.41
C GLU A 91 -7.45 -11.47 -32.24
N ARG A 92 -7.25 -10.31 -31.60
CA ARG A 92 -6.30 -10.09 -30.49
C ARG A 92 -6.83 -10.49 -29.12
N VAL A 93 -7.43 -11.68 -29.04
CA VAL A 93 -8.16 -12.15 -27.86
C VAL A 93 -7.47 -13.40 -27.30
N LEU A 94 -6.87 -13.29 -26.10
CA LEU A 94 -6.06 -14.37 -25.52
C LEU A 94 -6.89 -15.62 -25.16
N TRP A 95 -8.19 -15.45 -24.89
CA TRP A 95 -9.06 -16.49 -24.37
C TRP A 95 -9.89 -17.22 -25.45
N LYS A 96 -9.90 -16.71 -26.70
CA LYS A 96 -10.68 -17.28 -27.79
C LYS A 96 -9.81 -18.24 -28.61
N LYS A 97 -10.24 -19.48 -28.78
CA LYS A 97 -9.57 -20.45 -29.66
C LYS A 97 -9.83 -20.08 -31.12
N GLN A 98 -8.77 -19.92 -31.91
CA GLN A 98 -8.83 -19.44 -33.30
C GLN A 98 -8.14 -20.44 -34.24
N PRO A 99 -8.47 -20.44 -35.55
CA PRO A 99 -7.90 -21.35 -36.54
C PRO A 99 -6.51 -20.89 -37.03
N TYR A 100 -5.67 -20.46 -36.10
CA TYR A 100 -4.30 -20.00 -36.34
C TYR A 100 -3.37 -20.81 -35.44
N GLU A 101 -2.12 -21.01 -35.86
CA GLU A 101 -1.11 -21.68 -35.03
C GLU A 101 -0.84 -20.88 -33.76
N ASP A 102 -0.48 -21.55 -32.67
CA ASP A 102 -0.24 -20.90 -31.37
C ASP A 102 0.88 -19.84 -31.40
N ASN A 103 1.79 -19.93 -32.39
CA ASN A 103 2.89 -19.00 -32.63
C ASN A 103 2.59 -17.98 -33.75
N TYR A 104 1.36 -17.94 -34.28
CA TYR A 104 0.98 -16.98 -35.29
C TYR A 104 0.95 -15.55 -34.72
N VAL A 105 1.69 -14.64 -35.35
CA VAL A 105 1.75 -13.21 -34.99
C VAL A 105 1.32 -12.40 -36.21
N ASP A 106 0.28 -11.58 -36.04
CA ASP A 106 -0.20 -10.71 -37.11
C ASP A 106 0.78 -9.57 -37.43
N ARG A 107 0.78 -9.08 -38.68
CA ARG A 107 1.70 -8.01 -39.12
C ARG A 107 1.49 -6.69 -38.37
N THR A 108 0.26 -6.43 -37.93
CA THR A 108 -0.11 -5.23 -37.17
C THR A 108 0.22 -5.33 -35.68
N PHE A 109 0.80 -6.45 -35.23
CA PHE A 109 1.06 -6.75 -33.81
C PHE A 109 1.90 -5.68 -33.11
N LEU A 110 2.97 -5.21 -33.77
CA LEU A 110 3.85 -4.20 -33.19
C LEU A 110 3.28 -2.78 -33.30
N GLU A 111 2.33 -2.56 -34.21
CA GLU A 111 1.73 -1.23 -34.44
C GLU A 111 0.83 -0.78 -33.29
N SER A 112 0.34 -1.72 -32.48
CA SER A 112 -0.56 -1.48 -31.36
C SER A 112 0.12 -1.58 -29.99
N LEU A 113 1.45 -1.66 -29.94
CA LEU A 113 2.20 -1.56 -28.70
C LEU A 113 2.00 -0.16 -28.10
N VAL A 114 1.17 -0.08 -27.06
CA VAL A 114 1.00 1.16 -26.32
C VAL A 114 2.00 1.19 -25.18
N THR A 115 2.95 2.11 -25.26
CA THR A 115 3.80 2.45 -24.12
C THR A 115 3.03 3.34 -23.16
N ASN A 116 3.07 3.03 -21.86
CA ASN A 116 2.63 3.88 -20.77
C ASN A 116 1.12 4.20 -20.75
N ALA A 117 0.25 3.32 -21.28
CA ALA A 117 -1.20 3.54 -21.30
C ALA A 117 -1.81 3.85 -19.91
N ASN A 118 -1.25 3.25 -18.85
CA ASN A 118 -1.69 3.42 -17.46
C ASN A 118 -0.63 4.17 -16.62
N PHE A 119 0.01 5.20 -17.17
CA PHE A 119 0.94 6.02 -16.40
C PHE A 119 0.18 6.98 -15.49
N HIS A 120 0.19 6.70 -14.19
CA HIS A 120 -0.28 7.64 -13.17
C HIS A 120 0.90 8.49 -12.69
N ALA A 121 0.90 9.78 -13.04
CA ALA A 121 1.82 10.74 -12.45
C ALA A 121 1.47 10.88 -10.96
N TYR A 122 2.43 10.60 -10.08
CA TYR A 122 2.23 10.84 -8.66
C TYR A 122 2.53 12.31 -8.35
N ASP A 123 1.71 12.92 -7.51
CA ASP A 123 2.03 14.24 -6.97
C ASP A 123 3.15 14.12 -5.92
N ALA A 124 4.15 15.00 -6.03
CA ALA A 124 5.31 14.99 -5.17
C ALA A 124 4.94 15.19 -3.69
N TRP A 125 3.97 16.07 -3.45
CA TRP A 125 3.52 16.38 -2.11
C TRP A 125 2.75 15.21 -1.48
N GLN A 126 1.97 14.49 -2.28
CA GLN A 126 1.22 13.32 -1.80
C GLN A 126 2.16 12.18 -1.38
N ILE A 127 3.18 11.86 -2.19
CA ILE A 127 4.17 10.83 -1.82
C ILE A 127 4.94 11.24 -0.56
N THR A 128 5.30 12.52 -0.46
CA THR A 128 5.97 13.06 0.72
C THR A 128 5.12 12.84 1.96
N LYS A 129 3.82 13.19 1.94
CA LYS A 129 2.88 12.94 3.06
C LYS A 129 2.73 11.46 3.41
N ASP A 130 2.75 10.58 2.42
CA ASP A 130 2.67 9.14 2.68
C ASP A 130 3.95 8.60 3.34
N SER A 131 5.10 9.16 2.98
CA SER A 131 6.40 8.80 3.57
C SER A 131 6.53 9.22 5.04
N VAL A 132 5.79 10.25 5.49
CA VAL A 132 5.78 10.73 6.89
C VAL A 132 5.44 9.61 7.87
N VAL A 133 4.60 8.65 7.47
CA VAL A 133 4.24 7.49 8.31
C VAL A 133 5.46 6.62 8.64
N VAL A 134 6.41 6.50 7.72
CA VAL A 134 7.66 5.76 7.95
C VAL A 134 8.50 6.49 8.99
N SER A 135 8.65 7.80 8.83
CA SER A 135 9.35 8.66 9.80
C SER A 135 8.70 8.63 11.18
N GLN A 136 7.36 8.55 11.26
CA GLN A 136 6.63 8.41 12.51
C GLN A 136 6.93 7.08 13.22
N HIS A 137 6.91 5.96 12.49
CA HIS A 137 7.21 4.64 13.07
C HIS A 137 8.68 4.55 13.51
N LEU A 138 9.61 5.13 12.72
CA LEU A 138 11.02 5.22 13.08
C LEU A 138 11.23 6.05 14.36
N ALA A 139 10.57 7.22 14.46
CA ALA A 139 10.64 8.07 15.65
C ALA A 139 10.10 7.36 16.91
N GLY A 140 8.95 6.68 16.81
CA GLY A 140 8.41 5.88 17.92
C GLY A 140 9.37 4.77 18.36
N THR A 141 9.98 4.08 17.39
CA THR A 141 10.98 3.02 17.67
C THR A 141 12.21 3.58 18.40
N VAL A 142 12.72 4.73 17.95
CA VAL A 142 13.87 5.40 18.57
C VAL A 142 13.54 5.93 19.96
N LEU A 143 12.34 6.47 20.19
CA LEU A 143 11.87 6.87 21.52
C LEU A 143 11.86 5.70 22.49
N PHE A 144 11.28 4.56 22.09
CA PHE A 144 11.29 3.36 22.91
C PHE A 144 12.71 2.91 23.24
N LEU A 145 13.62 2.90 22.26
CA LEU A 145 15.02 2.57 22.51
C LEU A 145 15.73 3.53 23.46
N GLY A 146 15.48 4.84 23.31
CA GLY A 146 16.03 5.85 24.19
C GLY A 146 15.51 5.68 25.62
N ILE A 147 14.21 5.41 25.80
CA ILE A 147 13.61 5.10 27.10
C ILE A 147 14.26 3.84 27.70
N ALA A 148 14.33 2.74 26.93
CA ALA A 148 14.96 1.50 27.37
C ALA A 148 16.44 1.70 27.77
N TYR A 149 17.18 2.51 27.01
CA TYR A 149 18.56 2.85 27.33
C TYR A 149 18.67 3.64 28.63
N LEU A 150 17.83 4.67 28.82
CA LEU A 150 17.82 5.46 30.04
C LEU A 150 17.40 4.62 31.27
N THR A 151 16.44 3.72 31.13
CA THR A 151 16.02 2.80 32.20
C THR A 151 17.15 1.85 32.60
N ASN A 152 17.86 1.27 31.62
CA ASN A 152 18.87 0.25 31.88
C ASN A 152 20.23 0.82 32.33
N TYR A 153 20.64 1.98 31.79
CA TYR A 153 22.01 2.51 31.99
C TYR A 153 22.06 3.82 32.79
N ARG A 154 20.99 4.61 32.82
CA ARG A 154 20.92 5.89 33.56
C ARG A 154 20.03 5.82 34.80
N SER A 155 19.47 4.65 35.11
CA SER A 155 18.61 4.41 36.28
C SER A 155 17.48 5.43 36.38
N LEU A 156 16.64 5.56 35.35
CA LEU A 156 15.41 6.35 35.44
C LEU A 156 14.58 5.91 36.65
N ASP A 157 14.14 6.88 37.46
CA ASP A 157 13.29 6.56 38.60
C ASP A 157 11.96 5.96 38.13
N LEU A 158 11.47 5.02 38.93
CA LEU A 158 10.21 4.32 38.70
C LEU A 158 9.03 5.29 38.50
N SER A 159 9.02 6.39 39.26
CA SER A 159 7.96 7.41 39.20
C SER A 159 7.88 8.09 37.84
N TYR A 160 9.03 8.37 37.20
CA TYR A 160 9.05 8.99 35.87
C TYR A 160 8.59 8.01 34.79
N MET A 161 8.98 6.73 34.87
CA MET A 161 8.48 5.71 33.93
C MET A 161 6.97 5.50 34.07
N LEU A 162 6.48 5.40 35.31
CA LEU A 162 5.05 5.23 35.55
C LEU A 162 4.25 6.45 35.04
N ALA A 163 4.76 7.66 35.30
CA ALA A 163 4.14 8.88 34.79
C ALA A 163 4.13 8.91 33.25
N LEU A 164 5.21 8.44 32.62
CA LEU A 164 5.31 8.35 31.16
C LEU A 164 4.23 7.42 30.59
N ASP A 165 4.10 6.18 31.08
CA ASP A 165 3.08 5.23 30.62
C ASP A 165 1.66 5.78 30.84
N ILE A 166 1.39 6.38 32.01
CA ILE A 166 0.08 6.99 32.29
C ILE A 166 -0.22 8.13 31.30
N VAL A 167 0.75 9.02 31.06
CA VAL A 167 0.58 10.16 30.13
C VAL A 167 0.42 9.68 28.70
N LEU A 168 1.21 8.71 28.26
CA LEU A 168 1.16 8.17 26.91
C LEU A 168 -0.15 7.42 26.66
N GLY A 169 -0.56 6.56 27.59
CA GLY A 169 -1.86 5.89 27.57
C GLY A 169 -3.04 6.86 27.59
N ALA A 170 -3.02 7.88 28.47
CA ALA A 170 -4.07 8.89 28.53
C ALA A 170 -4.13 9.75 27.26
N ALA A 171 -2.98 10.15 26.70
CA ALA A 171 -2.91 10.89 25.45
C ALA A 171 -3.43 10.06 24.27
N GLY A 172 -3.10 8.77 24.21
CA GLY A 172 -3.64 7.84 23.21
C GLY A 172 -5.16 7.68 23.29
N CYS A 173 -5.69 7.47 24.50
CA CYS A 173 -7.14 7.41 24.75
C CYS A 173 -7.84 8.72 24.35
N MET A 174 -7.27 9.87 24.71
CA MET A 174 -7.80 11.19 24.35
C MET A 174 -7.81 11.38 22.82
N ALA A 175 -6.72 11.03 22.13
CA ALA A 175 -6.65 11.13 20.68
C ALA A 175 -7.70 10.25 19.98
N MET A 176 -7.91 9.03 20.48
CA MET A 176 -8.96 8.13 19.97
C MET A 176 -10.37 8.69 20.22
N LEU A 177 -10.61 9.29 21.39
CA LEU A 177 -11.88 9.93 21.72
C LEU A 177 -12.16 11.13 20.81
N LEU A 178 -11.16 12.00 20.60
CA LEU A 178 -11.29 13.15 19.71
C LEU A 178 -11.53 12.75 18.25
N ALA A 179 -10.86 11.71 17.77
CA ALA A 179 -11.10 11.16 16.43
C ALA A 179 -12.53 10.61 16.30
N TRP A 180 -13.02 9.90 17.32
CA TRP A 180 -14.39 9.39 17.36
C TRP A 180 -15.42 10.53 17.32
N LEU A 181 -15.21 11.58 18.12
CA LEU A 181 -16.07 12.78 18.14
C LEU A 181 -16.09 13.48 16.77
N SER A 182 -14.92 13.63 16.14
CA SER A 182 -14.77 14.32 14.85
C SER A 182 -15.55 13.64 13.72
N HIS A 183 -15.76 12.33 13.77
CA HIS A 183 -16.42 11.57 12.70
C HIS A 183 -17.94 11.38 12.91
N ASN A 184 -18.56 12.08 13.87
CA ASN A 184 -20.02 12.04 14.12
C ASN A 184 -20.59 10.60 14.20
N GLY A 185 -19.82 9.62 14.72
CA GLY A 185 -20.22 8.22 14.82
C GLY A 185 -20.47 7.49 13.48
N LYS A 186 -20.19 8.10 12.31
CA LYS A 186 -20.44 7.52 10.97
C LYS A 186 -19.33 6.59 10.47
N THR A 187 -18.21 6.47 11.17
CA THR A 187 -17.20 5.48 10.85
C THR A 187 -17.76 4.13 11.27
N GLU A 188 -17.95 3.23 10.31
CA GLU A 188 -17.84 1.81 10.64
C GLU A 188 -16.48 1.65 11.35
N LEU A 189 -16.51 1.56 12.68
CA LEU A 189 -15.37 1.22 13.54
C LEU A 189 -14.96 -0.25 13.30
N ARG A 190 -14.81 -0.64 12.03
CA ARG A 190 -14.50 -1.99 11.56
C ARG A 190 -13.16 -2.49 12.11
N ASP A 191 -12.26 -1.57 12.44
CA ASP A 191 -10.92 -1.89 12.93
C ASP A 191 -10.75 -1.72 14.45
N LEU A 192 -11.83 -1.34 15.17
CA LEU A 192 -11.93 -1.53 16.62
C LEU A 192 -12.61 -2.88 16.88
N SER A 193 -11.91 -3.96 16.56
CA SER A 193 -12.30 -5.34 16.95
C SER A 193 -12.10 -5.59 18.45
N PHE A 194 -12.49 -4.63 19.30
CA PHE A 194 -12.64 -4.76 20.76
C PHE A 194 -13.79 -3.81 21.16
N PRO A 195 -14.73 -4.27 22.00
CA PRO A 195 -16.15 -4.45 21.70
C PRO A 195 -16.90 -3.13 21.39
N ALA A 196 -16.70 -2.57 20.21
CA ALA A 196 -17.52 -1.48 19.70
C ALA A 196 -18.95 -1.93 19.38
N SER A 197 -19.18 -3.24 19.15
CA SER A 197 -20.52 -3.80 18.93
C SER A 197 -21.49 -3.59 20.11
N MET A 198 -20.97 -3.38 21.33
CA MET A 198 -21.78 -3.02 22.49
C MET A 198 -22.22 -1.54 22.47
N LEU A 199 -21.42 -0.66 21.86
CA LEU A 199 -21.72 0.77 21.70
C LEU A 199 -22.81 1.02 20.64
N PHE A 200 -22.92 0.15 19.63
CA PHE A 200 -23.81 0.38 18.49
C PHE A 200 -25.27 -0.07 18.69
N HIS A 201 -25.59 -0.83 19.73
CA HIS A 201 -26.96 -1.30 19.95
C HIS A 201 -27.83 -0.35 20.80
N VAL A 202 -27.25 0.70 21.40
CA VAL A 202 -28.01 1.70 22.15
C VAL A 202 -27.47 3.08 21.81
N GLY A 203 -28.29 3.88 21.14
CA GLY A 203 -27.91 5.13 20.49
C GLY A 203 -27.15 6.13 21.37
N GLY A 204 -26.09 6.70 20.78
CA GLY A 204 -25.46 7.93 21.24
C GLY A 204 -24.49 7.82 22.43
N LEU A 205 -23.73 8.90 22.64
CA LEU A 205 -22.85 9.12 23.78
C LEU A 205 -23.66 9.47 25.05
N THR A 206 -24.56 8.57 25.47
CA THR A 206 -25.28 8.73 26.74
C THR A 206 -24.35 8.40 27.90
N TRP A 207 -24.56 9.05 29.06
CA TRP A 207 -23.76 8.80 30.27
C TRP A 207 -23.73 7.32 30.66
N ASP A 208 -24.82 6.59 30.40
CA ASP A 208 -24.94 5.16 30.66
C ASP A 208 -23.94 4.31 29.84
N ASN A 209 -23.70 4.67 28.57
CA ASN A 209 -22.75 3.98 27.71
C ASN A 209 -21.29 4.26 28.13
N ILE A 210 -20.98 5.48 28.57
CA ILE A 210 -19.65 5.84 29.10
C ILE A 210 -19.38 5.09 30.42
N ILE A 211 -20.38 5.01 31.30
CA ILE A 211 -20.29 4.31 32.59
C ILE A 211 -20.02 2.81 32.39
N LEU A 212 -20.44 2.20 31.28
CA LEU A 212 -20.16 0.80 30.94
C LEU A 212 -18.81 0.60 30.23
N LEU A 213 -18.35 1.60 29.46
CA LEU A 213 -17.08 1.55 28.73
C LEU A 213 -15.87 1.62 29.66
N VAL A 214 -15.89 2.54 30.63
CA VAL A 214 -14.80 2.76 31.60
C VAL A 214 -14.44 1.47 32.37
N PRO A 215 -15.38 0.71 32.96
CA PRO A 215 -15.05 -0.54 33.64
C PRO A 215 -14.68 -1.66 32.67
N LEU A 216 -15.20 -1.70 31.44
CA LEU A 216 -14.87 -2.77 30.49
C LEU A 216 -13.42 -2.68 29.99
N TYR A 217 -13.00 -1.49 29.54
CA TYR A 217 -11.62 -1.24 29.11
C TYR A 217 -10.69 -1.16 30.31
N GLY A 218 -11.13 -0.58 31.42
CA GLY A 218 -10.39 -0.58 32.68
C GLY A 218 -10.11 -1.99 33.20
N ARG A 219 -11.05 -2.93 33.08
CA ARG A 219 -10.85 -4.35 33.44
C ARG A 219 -9.76 -5.00 32.59
N ALA A 220 -9.81 -4.86 31.27
CA ALA A 220 -8.81 -5.46 30.38
C ALA A 220 -7.41 -4.88 30.63
N THR A 221 -7.29 -3.56 30.75
CA THR A 221 -6.03 -2.87 31.06
C THR A 221 -5.50 -3.28 32.43
N PHE A 222 -6.37 -3.35 33.46
CA PHE A 222 -5.99 -3.82 34.80
C PHE A 222 -5.48 -5.26 34.77
N LEU A 223 -6.21 -6.17 34.13
CA LEU A 223 -5.80 -7.58 34.00
C LEU A 223 -4.46 -7.70 33.25
N PHE A 224 -4.26 -6.90 32.21
CA PHE A 224 -3.00 -6.86 31.47
C PHE A 224 -1.83 -6.39 32.36
N ILE A 225 -1.98 -5.28 33.09
CA ILE A 225 -0.96 -4.76 34.00
C ILE A 225 -0.65 -5.77 35.10
N VAL A 226 -1.66 -6.38 35.72
CA VAL A 226 -1.48 -7.42 36.75
C VAL A 226 -0.73 -8.62 36.17
N ALA A 227 -1.08 -9.07 34.96
CA ALA A 227 -0.38 -10.15 34.28
C ALA A 227 1.09 -9.80 34.00
N LEU A 228 1.39 -8.58 33.53
CA LEU A 228 2.76 -8.11 33.36
C LEU A 228 3.54 -8.07 34.67
N CYS A 229 2.93 -7.60 35.76
CA CYS A 229 3.57 -7.58 37.08
C CYS A 229 3.92 -9.00 37.56
N ILE A 230 3.00 -9.96 37.38
CA ILE A 230 3.23 -11.37 37.74
C ILE A 230 4.32 -12.00 36.86
N LEU A 231 4.30 -11.73 35.55
CA LEU A 231 5.25 -12.30 34.59
C LEU A 231 6.62 -11.59 34.62
N SER A 232 6.70 -10.38 35.17
CA SER A 232 7.91 -9.56 35.17
C SER A 232 9.17 -10.26 35.69
N PRO A 233 9.18 -11.10 36.74
CA PRO A 233 10.39 -11.79 37.18
C PRO A 233 10.85 -12.84 36.16
N ILE A 234 9.91 -13.44 35.43
CA ILE A 234 10.19 -14.42 34.38
C ILE A 234 10.76 -13.69 33.16
N LEU A 235 10.13 -12.60 32.72
CA LEU A 235 10.64 -11.78 31.61
C LEU A 235 12.04 -11.23 31.91
N ARG A 236 12.30 -10.87 33.17
CA ARG A 236 13.61 -10.40 33.62
C ARG A 236 14.70 -11.46 33.47
N THR A 237 14.40 -12.70 33.84
CA THR A 237 15.40 -13.78 33.85
C THR A 237 15.53 -14.51 32.51
N LEU A 238 14.53 -14.42 31.63
CA LEU A 238 14.43 -15.20 30.39
C LEU A 238 15.66 -15.09 29.48
N THR A 239 16.18 -13.88 29.29
CA THR A 239 17.30 -13.62 28.36
C THR A 239 18.55 -13.13 29.08
N LEU A 240 18.56 -13.14 30.42
CA LEU A 240 19.63 -12.58 31.27
C LEU A 240 21.01 -13.17 30.98
N THR A 241 21.07 -14.44 30.56
CA THR A 241 22.30 -15.17 30.25
C THR A 241 22.94 -14.80 28.90
N ILE A 242 22.22 -14.07 28.03
CA ILE A 242 22.73 -13.64 26.73
C ILE A 242 23.66 -12.45 26.91
N SER A 243 24.81 -12.46 26.23
CA SER A 243 25.79 -11.36 26.28
C SER A 243 25.27 -10.07 25.64
N ASP A 244 25.75 -8.93 26.12
CA ASP A 244 25.27 -7.61 25.70
C ASP A 244 25.56 -7.32 24.21
N ASP A 245 26.68 -7.82 23.67
CA ASP A 245 26.99 -7.72 22.23
C ASP A 245 25.95 -8.46 21.38
N THR A 246 25.57 -9.66 21.80
CA THR A 246 24.55 -10.46 21.10
C THR A 246 23.18 -9.78 21.22
N VAL A 247 22.87 -9.20 22.38
CA VAL A 247 21.66 -8.41 22.59
C VAL A 247 21.59 -7.23 21.62
N ALA A 248 22.69 -6.48 21.44
CA ALA A 248 22.74 -5.37 20.50
C ALA A 248 22.48 -5.82 19.06
N VAL A 249 23.12 -6.92 18.62
CA VAL A 249 22.91 -7.49 17.27
C VAL A 249 21.48 -7.95 17.07
N MET A 250 20.89 -8.64 18.04
CA MET A 250 19.49 -9.07 17.99
C MET A 250 18.55 -7.86 17.96
N ALA A 251 18.77 -6.85 18.80
CA ALA A 251 17.97 -5.63 18.80
C ALA A 251 17.99 -4.95 17.43
N ILE A 252 19.17 -4.74 16.84
CA ILE A 252 19.30 -4.14 15.49
C ILE A 252 18.56 -4.99 14.45
N THR A 253 18.73 -6.31 14.50
CA THR A 253 18.12 -7.24 13.53
C THR A 253 16.60 -7.22 13.60
N PHE A 254 16.02 -7.42 14.79
CA PHE A 254 14.58 -7.49 14.95
C PHE A 254 13.91 -6.12 14.83
N LEU A 255 14.58 -5.02 15.19
CA LEU A 255 14.07 -3.68 14.87
C LEU A 255 14.09 -3.40 13.37
N SER A 256 15.08 -3.91 12.65
CA SER A 256 15.09 -3.84 11.18
C SER A 256 13.91 -4.62 10.60
N VAL A 257 13.65 -5.84 11.11
CA VAL A 257 12.44 -6.61 10.74
C VAL A 257 11.17 -5.85 11.08
N ASN A 258 11.09 -5.23 12.26
CA ASN A 258 9.96 -4.40 12.65
C ASN A 258 9.72 -3.26 11.65
N LEU A 259 10.76 -2.48 11.33
CA LEU A 259 10.66 -1.36 10.39
C LEU A 259 10.30 -1.81 8.96
N LEU A 260 10.85 -2.94 8.50
CA LEU A 260 10.64 -3.42 7.12
C LEU A 260 9.30 -4.13 6.92
N CYS A 261 8.82 -4.86 7.94
CA CYS A 261 7.58 -5.64 7.86
C CYS A 261 6.36 -4.90 8.42
N HIS A 262 6.50 -3.64 8.83
CA HIS A 262 5.38 -2.84 9.32
C HIS A 262 4.41 -2.51 8.17
N ASP A 263 3.10 -2.65 8.41
CA ASP A 263 2.08 -2.38 7.40
C ASP A 263 1.80 -0.87 7.27
N TYR A 264 2.67 -0.19 6.53
CA TYR A 264 2.51 1.24 6.22
C TYR A 264 1.29 1.55 5.34
N ARG A 265 0.76 0.56 4.60
CA ARG A 265 -0.43 0.74 3.77
C ARG A 265 -1.67 0.90 4.64
N TRP A 266 -1.76 0.09 5.70
CA TRP A 266 -2.84 0.18 6.68
C TRP A 266 -2.87 1.53 7.39
N VAL A 267 -1.73 2.04 7.88
CA VAL A 267 -1.67 3.36 8.55
C VAL A 267 -2.01 4.51 7.60
N ASN A 268 -1.64 4.39 6.32
CA ASN A 268 -2.03 5.35 5.27
C ASN A 268 -3.52 5.24 4.85
N GLY A 269 -4.33 4.39 5.50
CA GLY A 269 -5.75 4.24 5.16
C GLY A 269 -6.01 3.49 3.84
N ARG A 270 -4.99 2.87 3.24
CA ARG A 270 -5.08 2.15 1.95
C ARG A 270 -5.50 0.69 2.07
N SER A 271 -5.56 0.17 3.30
CA SER A 271 -6.02 -1.17 3.63
C SER A 271 -6.95 -1.10 4.83
N SER A 272 -8.03 -1.88 4.81
CA SER A 272 -8.91 -2.10 5.97
C SER A 272 -8.31 -3.12 6.93
N ALA A 273 -7.79 -4.24 6.42
CA ALA A 273 -7.18 -5.29 7.24
C ALA A 273 -5.74 -4.93 7.65
N PHE A 274 -5.40 -5.20 8.91
CA PHE A 274 -4.05 -5.04 9.47
C PHE A 274 -3.18 -6.26 9.16
N GLY A 275 -2.09 -6.08 8.41
CA GLY A 275 -1.13 -7.12 8.05
C GLY A 275 0.18 -7.15 8.85
N GLY A 276 0.32 -6.38 9.93
CA GLY A 276 1.60 -6.11 10.60
C GLY A 276 2.05 -7.08 11.70
N SER A 277 1.62 -8.35 11.70
CA SER A 277 1.90 -9.30 12.79
C SER A 277 3.39 -9.61 12.97
N VAL A 278 4.13 -9.75 11.88
CA VAL A 278 5.59 -10.01 11.90
C VAL A 278 6.34 -8.85 12.54
N SER A 279 5.97 -7.62 12.16
CA SER A 279 6.57 -6.41 12.73
C SER A 279 6.29 -6.30 14.23
N LEU A 280 5.03 -6.48 14.66
CA LEU A 280 4.66 -6.45 16.08
C LEU A 280 5.43 -7.51 16.88
N ASN A 281 5.49 -8.75 16.40
CA ASN A 281 6.21 -9.81 17.10
C ASN A 281 7.70 -9.51 17.21
N ALA A 282 8.32 -8.98 16.16
CA ALA A 282 9.72 -8.58 16.17
C ALA A 282 9.98 -7.46 17.20
N ALA A 283 9.11 -6.43 17.23
CA ALA A 283 9.20 -5.35 18.21
C ALA A 283 9.05 -5.87 19.65
N MET A 284 8.04 -6.70 19.92
CA MET A 284 7.80 -7.27 21.25
C MET A 284 8.96 -8.15 21.71
N PHE A 285 9.60 -8.91 20.81
CA PHE A 285 10.77 -9.71 21.14
C PHE A 285 11.96 -8.84 21.57
N VAL A 286 12.24 -7.75 20.85
CA VAL A 286 13.29 -6.79 21.23
C VAL A 286 12.98 -6.14 22.55
N SER A 287 11.73 -5.74 22.79
CA SER A 287 11.31 -5.16 24.05
C SER A 287 11.55 -6.11 25.23
N VAL A 288 11.28 -7.40 25.08
CA VAL A 288 11.57 -8.41 26.13
C VAL A 288 13.07 -8.55 26.38
N ILE A 289 13.89 -8.59 25.32
CA ILE A 289 15.35 -8.65 25.48
C ILE A 289 15.87 -7.43 26.24
N LEU A 290 15.45 -6.23 25.85
CA LEU A 290 15.87 -4.99 26.50
C LEU A 290 15.34 -4.85 27.93
N ALA A 291 14.11 -5.30 28.18
CA ALA A 291 13.53 -5.31 29.52
C ALA A 291 14.25 -6.26 30.47
N SER A 292 14.79 -7.38 29.98
CA SER A 292 15.56 -8.32 30.81
C SER A 292 16.78 -7.70 31.51
N ARG A 293 17.33 -6.62 30.96
CA ARG A 293 18.46 -5.88 31.53
C ARG A 293 18.07 -4.94 32.68
N ALA A 294 16.78 -4.72 32.91
CA ALA A 294 16.37 -3.76 33.93
C ALA A 294 16.69 -4.25 35.34
N SER A 295 16.99 -3.28 36.21
CA SER A 295 17.45 -3.53 37.59
C SER A 295 16.35 -4.06 38.52
N SER A 296 15.08 -3.81 38.22
CA SER A 296 13.93 -4.18 39.05
C SER A 296 12.83 -4.81 38.22
N ASN A 297 12.04 -5.69 38.83
CA ASN A 297 10.88 -6.31 38.19
C ASN A 297 9.82 -5.28 37.78
N LEU A 298 9.71 -4.17 38.53
CA LEU A 298 8.79 -3.08 38.19
C LEU A 298 9.25 -2.31 36.95
N HIS A 299 10.56 -2.08 36.79
CA HIS A 299 11.08 -1.49 35.55
C HIS A 299 10.84 -2.39 34.33
N VAL A 300 10.92 -3.72 34.50
CA VAL A 300 10.55 -4.68 33.44
C VAL A 300 9.07 -4.55 33.07
N ALA A 301 8.18 -4.52 34.07
CA ALA A 301 6.74 -4.39 33.82
C ALA A 301 6.38 -3.08 33.11
N LEU A 302 6.94 -1.95 33.55
CA LEU A 302 6.72 -0.64 32.93
C LEU A 302 7.33 -0.56 31.52
N LEU A 303 8.56 -1.05 31.31
CA LEU A 303 9.14 -1.03 29.97
C LEU A 303 8.36 -1.91 28.98
N MET A 304 7.79 -3.02 29.45
CA MET A 304 6.88 -3.85 28.64
C MET A 304 5.53 -3.17 28.39
N CYS A 305 5.01 -2.39 29.35
CA CYS A 305 3.81 -1.57 29.15
C CYS A 305 4.07 -0.51 28.07
N CYS A 306 5.17 0.25 28.21
CA CYS A 306 5.63 1.21 27.23
C CYS A 306 5.80 0.58 25.82
N ALA A 307 6.36 -0.63 25.74
CA ALA A 307 6.49 -1.35 24.47
C ALA A 307 5.13 -1.62 23.79
N VAL A 308 4.13 -2.06 24.56
CA VAL A 308 2.78 -2.28 24.03
C VAL A 308 2.14 -0.95 23.60
N GLU A 309 2.33 0.10 24.38
CA GLU A 309 1.84 1.43 24.03
C GLU A 309 2.46 1.94 22.73
N VAL A 310 3.77 1.82 22.55
CA VAL A 310 4.50 2.32 21.36
C VAL A 310 4.27 1.44 20.13
N PHE A 311 4.31 0.11 20.24
CA PHE A 311 4.30 -0.77 19.06
C PHE A 311 2.92 -1.36 18.72
N ALA A 312 2.03 -1.52 19.71
CA ALA A 312 0.70 -2.09 19.46
C ALA A 312 -0.39 -1.02 19.44
N LEU A 313 -0.37 -0.06 20.38
CA LEU A 313 -1.44 0.92 20.51
C LEU A 313 -1.21 2.18 19.65
N ALA A 314 0.00 2.75 19.66
CA ALA A 314 0.30 3.99 18.95
C ALA A 314 0.02 3.93 17.43
N PRO A 315 0.34 2.85 16.69
CA PRO A 315 0.01 2.77 15.26
C PRO A 315 -1.49 2.89 14.97
N ARG A 316 -2.34 2.43 15.90
CA ARG A 316 -3.81 2.58 15.80
C ARG A 316 -4.22 4.03 15.97
N VAL A 317 -3.65 4.72 16.97
CA VAL A 317 -3.88 6.15 17.20
C VAL A 317 -3.43 6.95 15.98
N TYR A 318 -2.24 6.67 15.46
CA TYR A 318 -1.68 7.37 14.30
C TYR A 318 -2.56 7.24 13.06
N ARG A 319 -3.09 6.05 12.79
CA ARG A 319 -4.03 5.83 11.70
C ARG A 319 -5.30 6.66 11.88
N GLN A 320 -5.88 6.68 13.08
CA GLN A 320 -7.10 7.46 13.33
C GLN A 320 -6.86 8.97 13.18
N VAL A 321 -5.73 9.48 13.68
CA VAL A 321 -5.33 10.88 13.49
C VAL A 321 -5.17 11.18 12.01
N LYS A 322 -4.52 10.28 11.24
CA LYS A 322 -4.34 10.45 9.79
C LYS A 322 -5.66 10.46 9.02
N LEU A 323 -6.56 9.51 9.32
CA LEU A 323 -7.89 9.45 8.71
C LEU A 323 -8.75 10.67 9.06
N SER A 324 -8.55 11.28 10.23
CA SER A 324 -9.29 12.47 10.66
C SER A 324 -8.72 13.75 10.03
N SER A 325 -7.40 13.93 10.05
CA SER A 325 -6.72 15.09 9.50
C SER A 325 -5.25 14.80 9.20
N GLU A 326 -4.88 14.92 7.93
CA GLU A 326 -3.48 14.83 7.47
C GLU A 326 -2.58 15.89 8.13
N VAL A 327 -3.11 17.07 8.43
CA VAL A 327 -2.35 18.15 9.09
C VAL A 327 -2.04 17.77 10.55
N ALA A 328 -3.04 17.22 11.26
CA ALA A 328 -2.84 16.76 12.62
C ALA A 328 -1.81 15.62 12.69
N HIS A 329 -1.85 14.69 11.73
CA HIS A 329 -0.86 13.61 11.61
C HIS A 329 0.56 14.16 11.39
N GLY A 330 0.71 15.15 10.51
CA GLY A 330 1.97 15.85 10.29
C GLY A 330 2.51 16.54 11.55
N ILE A 331 1.64 17.21 12.33
CA ILE A 331 2.01 17.86 13.59
C ILE A 331 2.47 16.82 14.62
N VAL A 332 1.68 15.76 14.83
CA VAL A 332 2.02 14.68 15.78
C VAL A 332 3.36 14.03 15.39
N THR A 333 3.57 13.76 14.11
CA THR A 333 4.82 13.19 13.63
C THR A 333 6.00 14.14 13.84
N SER A 334 5.83 15.43 13.57
CA SER A 334 6.86 16.44 13.79
C SER A 334 7.24 16.53 15.28
N CYS A 335 6.26 16.54 16.17
CA CYS A 335 6.49 16.51 17.61
C CYS A 335 7.26 15.24 18.03
N LEU A 336 6.86 14.06 17.54
CA LEU A 336 7.56 12.80 17.85
C LEU A 336 9.01 12.82 17.39
N VAL A 337 9.28 13.29 16.17
CA VAL A 337 10.63 13.42 15.62
C VAL A 337 11.46 14.39 16.46
N LEU A 338 10.91 15.54 16.85
CA LEU A 338 11.62 16.54 17.66
C LEU A 338 11.95 16.01 19.07
N ILE A 339 11.00 15.32 19.72
CA ILE A 339 11.23 14.69 21.03
C ILE A 339 12.29 13.59 20.90
N SER A 340 12.22 12.76 19.85
CA SER A 340 13.22 11.71 19.56
C SER A 340 14.62 12.29 19.35
N LEU A 341 14.71 13.39 18.58
CA LEU A 341 15.96 14.11 18.34
C LEU A 341 16.53 14.68 19.65
N ALA A 342 15.71 15.38 20.43
CA ALA A 342 16.14 15.97 21.69
C ALA A 342 16.66 14.88 22.65
N LEU A 343 15.97 13.75 22.75
CA LEU A 343 16.38 12.60 23.54
C LEU A 343 17.72 12.03 23.06
N LEU A 344 17.88 11.81 21.75
CA LEU A 344 19.14 11.29 21.21
C LEU A 344 20.31 12.26 21.35
N PHE A 345 20.09 13.57 21.15
CA PHE A 345 21.12 14.59 21.38
C PHE A 345 21.56 14.63 22.85
N HIS A 346 20.63 14.40 23.79
CA HIS A 346 20.95 14.29 25.20
C HIS A 346 21.81 13.05 25.52
N ILE A 347 21.58 11.93 24.82
CA ILE A 347 22.38 10.69 25.00
C ILE A 347 23.74 10.81 24.31
N SER A 348 23.75 11.15 23.02
CA SER A 348 24.95 11.30 22.19
C SER A 348 24.65 12.18 20.96
N PRO A 349 25.38 13.30 20.77
CA PRO A 349 25.19 14.16 19.59
C PRO A 349 25.35 13.43 18.26
N LEU A 350 26.26 12.45 18.20
CA LEU A 350 26.47 11.63 17.01
C LEU A 350 25.19 10.87 16.62
N LEU A 351 24.53 10.21 17.58
CA LEU A 351 23.29 9.49 17.33
C LEU A 351 22.16 10.43 16.89
N GLY A 352 22.05 11.60 17.52
CA GLY A 352 21.09 12.63 17.13
C GLY A 352 21.28 13.11 15.68
N THR A 353 22.52 13.37 15.28
CA THR A 353 22.83 13.77 13.89
C THR A 353 22.53 12.67 12.87
N ILE A 354 22.88 11.41 13.17
CA ILE A 354 22.59 10.26 12.30
C ILE A 354 21.07 10.09 12.14
N PHE A 355 20.32 10.10 13.23
CA PHE A 355 18.87 9.98 13.19
C PHE A 355 18.21 11.13 12.42
N GLY A 356 18.63 12.37 12.65
CA GLY A 356 18.13 13.54 11.92
C GLY A 356 18.37 13.43 10.42
N PHE A 357 19.57 12.97 10.02
CA PHE A 357 19.87 12.69 8.62
C PHE A 357 18.95 11.61 8.03
N PHE A 358 18.75 10.48 8.72
CA PHE A 358 17.87 9.42 8.24
C PHE A 358 16.41 9.86 8.11
N VAL A 359 15.88 10.61 9.07
CA VAL A 359 14.51 11.14 9.00
C VAL A 359 14.37 12.13 7.82
N PHE A 360 15.35 13.02 7.63
CA PHE A 360 15.37 13.92 6.48
C PHE A 360 15.45 13.16 5.15
N PHE A 361 16.32 12.15 5.08
CA PHE A 361 16.48 11.29 3.92
C PHE A 361 15.18 10.55 3.56
N ILE A 362 14.53 9.91 4.54
CA ILE A 362 13.29 9.16 4.34
C ILE A 362 12.13 10.09 3.93
N THR A 363 12.01 11.25 4.58
CA THR A 363 10.87 12.15 4.37
C THR A 363 10.97 12.94 3.07
N TRP A 364 12.18 13.32 2.65
CA TRP A 364 12.36 14.22 1.50
C TRP A 364 13.12 13.56 0.35
N ILE A 365 14.31 13.01 0.61
CA ILE A 365 15.19 12.50 -0.45
C ILE A 365 14.57 11.26 -1.12
N CYS A 366 14.00 10.34 -0.34
CA CYS A 366 13.42 9.11 -0.86
C CYS A 366 12.20 9.38 -1.79
N PRO A 367 11.18 10.18 -1.41
CA PRO A 367 10.10 10.59 -2.32
C PRO A 367 10.58 11.27 -3.61
N LEU A 368 11.53 12.20 -3.50
CA LEU A 368 12.05 12.93 -4.67
C LEU A 368 12.83 12.00 -5.61
N THR A 369 13.62 11.09 -5.05
CA THR A 369 14.33 10.07 -5.83
C THR A 369 13.36 9.09 -6.48
N PHE A 370 12.28 8.72 -5.80
CA PHE A 370 11.21 7.89 -6.36
C PHE A 370 10.53 8.55 -7.57
N LEU A 371 10.19 9.83 -7.47
CA LEU A 371 9.66 10.63 -8.59
C LEU A 371 10.65 10.74 -9.74
N TYR A 372 11.93 10.95 -9.42
CA TYR A 372 12.98 11.01 -10.43
C TYR A 372 13.10 9.67 -11.17
N ILE A 373 13.07 8.53 -10.47
CA ILE A 373 13.15 7.20 -11.09
C ILE A 373 11.91 6.92 -11.94
N GLN A 374 10.74 7.44 -11.57
CA GLN A 374 9.50 7.23 -12.31
C GLN A 374 9.59 7.65 -13.79
N ARG A 375 10.41 8.66 -14.12
CA ARG A 375 10.62 9.12 -15.51
C ARG A 375 11.24 8.07 -16.42
N TYR A 376 11.89 7.05 -15.84
CA TYR A 376 12.51 5.94 -16.57
C TYR A 376 11.61 4.71 -16.66
N LYS A 377 10.41 4.76 -16.07
CA LYS A 377 9.47 3.64 -16.10
C LYS A 377 8.79 3.57 -17.47
N ASN A 378 9.25 2.66 -18.31
CA ASN A 378 8.61 2.31 -19.57
C ASN A 378 7.77 1.05 -19.38
N LYS A 379 6.45 1.21 -19.23
CA LYS A 379 5.53 0.06 -19.24
C LYS A 379 5.06 -0.15 -20.68
N ILE A 380 5.46 -1.25 -21.29
CA ILE A 380 4.92 -1.67 -22.58
C ILE A 380 3.70 -2.53 -22.28
N ASN A 381 2.52 -2.09 -22.69
CA ASN A 381 1.34 -2.94 -22.66
C ASN A 381 1.23 -3.65 -24.01
N GLY A 382 1.04 -4.97 -23.96
CA GLY A 382 0.70 -5.74 -25.15
C GLY A 382 -0.69 -5.37 -25.64
N PRO A 383 -0.97 -5.55 -26.94
CA PRO A 383 -2.26 -5.19 -27.54
C PRO A 383 -3.36 -6.23 -27.33
N TRP A 384 -3.20 -7.10 -26.33
CA TRP A 384 -4.09 -8.24 -26.07
C TRP A 384 -5.23 -7.80 -25.16
N ASP A 385 -6.46 -8.12 -25.56
CA ASP A 385 -7.59 -8.05 -24.64
C ASP A 385 -7.47 -9.19 -23.62
N GLU A 386 -6.98 -8.85 -22.43
CA GLU A 386 -6.98 -9.74 -21.28
C GLU A 386 -8.43 -10.10 -20.93
N ALA A 387 -8.68 -11.37 -20.58
CA ALA A 387 -10.00 -11.80 -20.17
C ALA A 387 -10.39 -11.08 -18.86
N VAL A 388 -11.39 -10.19 -18.93
CA VAL A 388 -11.96 -9.59 -17.72
C VAL A 388 -13.00 -10.57 -17.16
N PRO A 389 -12.78 -11.15 -15.97
CA PRO A 389 -13.75 -12.06 -15.37
C PRO A 389 -15.02 -11.29 -15.02
N ILE A 390 -16.11 -11.56 -15.74
CA ILE A 390 -17.43 -11.02 -15.41
C ILE A 390 -18.01 -11.89 -14.31
N ARG A 391 -18.01 -11.40 -13.07
CA ARG A 391 -18.64 -12.10 -11.94
C ARG A 391 -20.16 -12.10 -12.14
N ARG A 392 -20.72 -13.23 -12.55
CA ARG A 392 -22.17 -13.41 -12.65
C ARG A 392 -22.75 -13.47 -11.24
N ASN A 393 -23.51 -12.45 -10.85
CA ASN A 393 -24.23 -12.40 -9.56
C ASN A 393 -25.46 -13.32 -9.59
N ASP A 394 -25.26 -14.61 -9.86
CA ASP A 394 -26.32 -15.60 -9.69
C ASP A 394 -26.31 -16.01 -8.21
N ARG A 395 -27.11 -15.31 -7.39
CA ARG A 395 -27.40 -15.77 -6.03
C ARG A 395 -28.23 -17.05 -6.16
N ILE A 396 -27.67 -18.18 -5.75
CA ILE A 396 -28.40 -19.43 -5.48
C ILE A 396 -28.61 -19.54 -3.98
#